data_AF-A0AAE1PG82-F1
#
_entry.id   AF-A0AAE1PG82-F1
#
_cell.length_a   1.000
_cell.length_b   1.000
_cell.length_c   1.000
_cell.angle_alpha   90.00
_cell.angle_beta   90.00
_cell.angle_gamma   90.00
#
_symmetry.space_group_name_H-M   'P 1'
#
loop_
_entity.id
_entity.type
_entity.pdbx_description
1 polymer ?
#
loop_
_entity_poly.entity_id
_entity_poly.type
_entity_poly.pdbx_seq_one_letter_code
_entity_poly.pdbx_strand_id
1 'polypeptide(L)'
;MAIMTSCCCCLSTRTGSIGVGVICLVVSFCASVGLCFALINADEVTEQLTNSLDLYRTAVKQNMTIEKFKLVESVIGLDVFIENLRTILIVALVYYALYTFASLFMTYGSCTSLRALLLPWLVLEMVPFALQLTTIILLFVYGKDDPTCQERVSMGGWKLEVGKMALYMSFPVVMFYIFNQPQYFEAWTVKMRQELYPPLEQMHGKEIDEYIRKLHAKKEKELLKALAEEDEKMEAMGK
;
A
#
# COMPACT_ATOMS: atom_id res chain seq x y z
N MET A 1 -26.33 9.54 9.30
CA MET A 1 -25.14 8.66 9.37
C MET A 1 -25.36 7.54 8.37
N ALA A 2 -24.89 7.73 7.14
CA ALA A 2 -25.26 6.88 6.01
C ALA A 2 -24.65 5.48 6.17
N ILE A 3 -25.53 4.50 6.30
CA ILE A 3 -25.23 3.08 6.23
C ILE A 3 -24.72 2.83 4.81
N MET A 4 -23.40 2.80 4.62
CA MET A 4 -22.79 2.25 3.41
C MET A 4 -23.13 0.76 3.40
N THR A 5 -24.19 0.42 2.68
CA THR A 5 -24.62 -0.94 2.41
C THR A 5 -23.50 -1.72 1.75
N SER A 6 -23.29 -2.92 2.27
CA SER A 6 -22.21 -3.85 1.98
C SER A 6 -22.13 -4.20 0.50
N CYS A 7 -21.19 -3.61 -0.24
CA CYS A 7 -20.78 -4.15 -1.53
C CYS A 7 -20.07 -5.50 -1.29
N CYS A 8 -20.51 -6.56 -1.97
CA CYS A 8 -19.87 -7.89 -1.90
C CYS A 8 -18.38 -7.88 -2.32
N CYS A 9 -17.88 -6.78 -2.90
CA CYS A 9 -16.45 -6.58 -3.21
C CYS A 9 -15.60 -6.11 -2.01
N CYS A 10 -16.21 -5.65 -0.91
CA CYS A 10 -15.49 -5.13 0.26
C CYS A 10 -14.76 -6.22 1.07
N LEU A 11 -15.10 -7.50 0.85
CA LEU A 11 -14.38 -8.64 1.44
C LEU A 11 -12.93 -8.73 0.94
N SER A 12 -12.61 -8.11 -0.21
CA SER A 12 -11.24 -8.06 -0.74
C SER A 12 -10.43 -6.90 -0.17
N THR A 13 -10.96 -5.67 -0.19
CA THR A 13 -10.16 -4.49 0.15
C THR A 13 -9.82 -4.39 1.64
N ARG A 14 -10.77 -4.71 2.53
CA ARG A 14 -10.52 -4.64 3.98
C ARG A 14 -9.56 -5.73 4.43
N THR A 15 -9.77 -6.96 3.97
CA THR A 15 -8.89 -8.10 4.26
C THR A 15 -7.49 -7.85 3.67
N GLY A 16 -7.43 -7.29 2.45
CA GLY A 16 -6.19 -6.90 1.81
C GLY A 16 -5.43 -5.82 2.58
N SER A 17 -6.10 -4.75 3.02
CA SER A 17 -5.44 -3.67 3.77
C SER A 17 -4.95 -4.13 5.14
N ILE A 18 -5.70 -5.00 5.82
CA ILE A 18 -5.27 -5.65 7.06
C ILE A 18 -4.04 -6.53 6.79
N GLY A 19 -4.07 -7.37 5.74
CA GLY A 19 -2.96 -8.24 5.38
C GLY A 19 -1.68 -7.46 5.04
N VAL A 20 -1.78 -6.42 4.22
CA VAL A 20 -0.67 -5.52 3.90
C VAL A 20 -0.15 -4.85 5.17
N GLY A 21 -1.04 -4.35 6.04
CA GLY A 21 -0.64 -3.73 7.30
C GLY A 21 0.13 -4.65 8.24
N VAL A 22 -0.31 -5.90 8.38
CA VAL A 22 0.39 -6.90 9.20
C VAL A 22 1.76 -7.22 8.61
N ILE A 23 1.87 -7.43 7.29
CA ILE A 23 3.15 -7.71 6.63
C ILE A 23 4.11 -6.53 6.80
N CYS A 24 3.66 -5.30 6.52
CA CYS A 24 4.46 -4.09 6.70
C CYS A 24 4.93 -3.92 8.15
N LEU A 25 4.06 -4.20 9.12
CA LEU A 25 4.39 -4.13 10.55
C LEU A 25 5.46 -5.15 10.93
N VAL A 26 5.35 -6.40 10.48
CA VAL A 26 6.35 -7.44 10.77
C VAL A 26 7.70 -7.11 10.13
N VAL A 27 7.70 -6.72 8.86
CA VAL A 27 8.93 -6.38 8.13
C VAL A 27 9.63 -5.17 8.76
N SER A 28 8.89 -4.09 9.05
CA SER A 28 9.47 -2.89 9.66
C SER A 28 9.98 -3.15 11.07
N PHE A 29 9.26 -3.95 11.87
CA PHE A 29 9.72 -4.35 13.20
C PHE A 29 11.02 -5.18 13.14
N CYS A 30 11.09 -6.19 12.27
CA CYS A 30 12.31 -6.98 12.07
C CYS A 30 13.48 -6.12 11.59
N ALA A 31 13.24 -5.17 10.68
CA ALA A 31 14.25 -4.23 10.21
C ALA A 31 14.76 -3.33 11.34
N SER A 32 13.87 -2.78 12.16
CA SER A 32 14.25 -1.99 13.34
C SER A 32 15.11 -2.78 14.33
N VAL A 33 14.74 -4.04 14.63
CA VAL A 33 15.54 -4.90 15.51
C VAL A 33 16.92 -5.18 14.90
N GLY A 34 16.98 -5.51 13.61
CA GLY A 34 18.24 -5.71 12.89
C GLY A 34 19.14 -4.47 12.91
N LEU A 35 18.55 -3.29 12.71
CA LEU A 35 19.28 -2.02 12.80
C LEU A 35 19.76 -1.70 14.21
N CYS A 36 19.01 -2.06 15.26
CA CYS A 36 19.49 -1.95 16.63
C CYS A 36 20.75 -2.80 16.86
N PHE A 37 20.76 -4.06 16.39
CA PHE A 37 21.94 -4.91 16.48
C PHE A 37 23.12 -4.36 15.68
N ALA A 38 22.86 -3.89 14.45
CA ALA A 38 23.89 -3.25 13.62
C ALA A 38 24.45 -1.98 14.29
N LEU A 39 23.62 -1.22 15.00
CA LEU A 39 24.05 -0.02 15.70
C LEU A 39 24.87 -0.33 16.96
N ILE A 40 24.52 -1.40 17.68
CA ILE A 40 25.29 -1.88 18.85
C ILE A 40 26.68 -2.34 18.40
N ASN A 41 26.75 -3.06 17.28
CA ASN A 41 27.99 -3.57 16.71
C ASN A 41 28.55 -2.65 15.62
N ALA A 42 28.23 -1.35 15.66
CA ALA A 42 28.56 -0.44 14.55
C ALA A 42 30.06 -0.38 14.28
N ASP A 43 30.88 -0.39 15.33
CA ASP A 43 32.35 -0.32 15.18
C ASP A 43 32.89 -1.59 14.49
N GLU A 44 32.45 -2.77 14.92
CA GLU A 44 32.84 -4.05 14.31
C GLU A 44 32.36 -4.16 12.86
N VAL A 45 31.13 -3.74 12.57
CA VAL A 45 30.59 -3.72 11.20
C VAL A 45 31.37 -2.74 10.32
N THR A 46 31.72 -1.57 10.84
CA THR A 46 32.52 -0.57 10.11
C THR A 46 33.91 -1.11 9.79
N GLU A 47 34.54 -1.78 10.74
CA GLU A 47 35.86 -2.41 10.54
C GLU A 47 35.79 -3.54 9.49
N GLN A 48 34.80 -4.45 9.61
CA GLN A 48 34.61 -5.53 8.64
C GLN A 48 34.34 -5.01 7.23
N LEU A 49 33.52 -3.96 7.11
CA LEU A 49 33.20 -3.34 5.83
C LEU A 49 34.42 -2.65 5.23
N THR A 50 35.22 -1.96 6.04
CA THR A 50 36.48 -1.33 5.62
C THR A 50 37.47 -2.36 5.11
N ASN A 51 37.66 -3.47 5.86
CA ASN A 51 38.53 -4.57 5.46
C ASN A 51 38.07 -5.23 4.15
N SER A 52 36.76 -5.43 3.97
CA SER A 52 36.19 -6.01 2.75
C SER A 52 36.35 -5.09 1.55
N LEU A 53 36.18 -3.78 1.77
CA LEU A 53 36.35 -2.75 0.75
C LEU A 53 37.80 -2.63 0.32
N ASP A 54 38.76 -2.69 1.24
CA ASP A 54 40.18 -2.65 0.90
C ASP A 54 40.64 -3.90 0.13
N LEU A 55 40.09 -5.07 0.47
CA LEU A 55 40.34 -6.30 -0.28
C LEU A 55 39.78 -6.20 -1.71
N TYR A 56 38.56 -5.68 -1.86
CA TYR A 56 37.95 -5.40 -3.16
C TYR A 56 38.77 -4.36 -3.96
N ARG A 57 39.17 -3.25 -3.34
CA ARG A 57 40.01 -2.19 -3.91
C ARG A 57 41.34 -2.77 -4.41
N THR A 58 41.94 -3.68 -3.66
CA THR A 58 43.20 -4.35 -4.05
C THR A 58 42.99 -5.31 -5.22
N ALA A 59 41.94 -6.13 -5.20
CA ALA A 59 41.61 -7.04 -6.30
C ALA A 59 41.29 -6.30 -7.60
N VAL A 60 40.55 -5.19 -7.51
CA VAL A 60 40.19 -4.38 -8.67
C VAL A 60 41.41 -3.64 -9.23
N LYS A 61 42.30 -3.11 -8.39
CA LYS A 61 43.56 -2.48 -8.84
C LYS A 61 44.44 -3.41 -9.68
N GLN A 62 44.36 -4.72 -9.47
CA GLN A 62 45.11 -5.69 -10.27
C GLN A 62 44.49 -5.95 -11.66
N ASN A 63 43.18 -5.76 -11.82
CA ASN A 63 42.45 -6.13 -13.04
C ASN A 63 41.98 -4.95 -13.90
N MET A 64 41.93 -3.72 -13.38
CA MET A 64 41.44 -2.54 -14.10
C MET A 64 42.48 -1.43 -14.23
N THR A 65 42.38 -0.67 -15.33
CA THR A 65 43.11 0.59 -15.50
C THR A 65 42.69 1.59 -14.41
N ILE A 66 43.69 2.23 -13.80
CA ILE A 66 43.57 3.10 -12.63
C ILE A 66 42.49 4.20 -12.82
N GLU A 67 42.28 4.67 -14.04
CA GLU A 67 41.27 5.70 -14.34
C GLU A 67 39.81 5.23 -14.18
N LYS A 68 39.50 3.99 -14.58
CA LYS A 68 38.13 3.45 -14.42
C LYS A 68 37.80 3.21 -12.95
N PHE A 69 38.80 2.82 -12.16
CA PHE A 69 38.63 2.61 -10.73
C PHE A 69 38.27 3.91 -9.99
N LYS A 70 39.00 5.00 -10.26
CA LYS A 70 38.70 6.32 -9.67
C LYS A 70 37.27 6.78 -9.97
N LEU A 71 36.76 6.47 -11.17
CA LEU A 71 35.41 6.82 -11.58
C LEU A 71 34.35 6.04 -10.80
N VAL A 72 34.57 4.75 -10.56
CA VAL A 72 33.66 3.92 -9.76
C VAL A 72 33.64 4.38 -8.30
N GLU A 73 34.82 4.67 -7.75
CA GLU A 73 34.97 5.14 -6.37
C GLU A 73 34.29 6.50 -6.16
N SER A 74 34.43 7.44 -7.12
CA SER A 74 33.77 8.74 -7.04
C SER A 74 32.25 8.68 -7.23
N VAL A 75 31.74 7.72 -8.00
CA VAL A 75 30.30 7.58 -8.25
C VAL A 75 29.58 6.96 -7.05
N ILE A 76 30.21 6.00 -6.37
CA ILE A 76 29.54 5.29 -5.28
C ILE A 76 29.73 6.03 -3.94
N GLY A 77 30.78 6.84 -3.78
CA GLY A 77 31.02 7.62 -2.56
C GLY A 77 31.18 6.73 -1.32
N LEU A 78 31.78 5.55 -1.50
CA LEU A 78 31.79 4.47 -0.50
C LEU A 78 32.54 4.85 0.78
N ASP A 79 33.61 5.65 0.66
CA ASP A 79 34.35 6.16 1.82
C ASP A 79 33.47 7.10 2.68
N VAL A 80 32.75 8.03 2.04
CA VAL A 80 31.79 8.93 2.73
C VAL A 80 30.67 8.13 3.39
N PHE A 81 30.21 7.05 2.74
CA PHE A 81 29.21 6.16 3.32
C PHE A 81 29.71 5.49 4.60
N ILE A 82 30.95 4.98 4.60
CA ILE A 82 31.54 4.32 5.78
C ILE A 82 31.75 5.32 6.91
N GLU A 83 32.32 6.50 6.63
CA GLU A 83 32.52 7.55 7.62
C GLU A 83 31.20 7.99 8.29
N ASN A 84 30.11 7.96 7.53
CA ASN A 84 28.78 8.36 8.01
C ASN A 84 27.88 7.16 8.37
N LEU A 85 28.40 5.93 8.38
CA LEU A 85 27.59 4.72 8.51
C LEU A 85 26.74 4.74 9.79
N ARG A 86 27.34 5.15 10.92
CA ARG A 86 26.63 5.26 12.20
C ARG A 86 25.47 6.25 12.13
N THR A 87 25.68 7.41 11.51
CA THR A 87 24.62 8.42 11.33
C THR A 87 23.51 7.88 10.43
N ILE A 88 23.87 7.19 9.34
CA ILE A 88 22.92 6.55 8.43
C ILE A 88 22.10 5.48 9.16
N LEU A 89 22.73 4.64 9.99
CA LEU A 89 22.04 3.62 10.80
C LEU A 89 21.06 4.25 11.80
N ILE A 90 21.43 5.36 12.46
CA ILE A 90 20.54 6.09 13.38
C ILE A 90 19.33 6.65 12.62
N VAL A 91 19.56 7.32 11.49
CA VAL A 91 18.48 7.88 10.67
C VAL A 91 17.56 6.77 10.15
N ALA A 92 18.11 5.66 9.67
CA ALA A 92 17.36 4.50 9.24
C ALA A 92 16.53 3.91 10.39
N LEU A 93 17.11 3.77 11.59
CA LEU A 93 16.40 3.26 12.76
C LEU A 93 15.20 4.14 13.12
N VAL A 94 15.38 5.46 13.15
CA VAL A 94 14.28 6.41 13.42
C VAL A 94 13.21 6.29 12.34
N TYR A 95 13.60 6.20 11.07
CA TYR A 95 12.67 6.04 9.96
C TYR A 95 11.84 4.75 10.10
N TYR A 96 12.46 3.60 10.33
CA TYR A 96 11.74 2.32 10.48
C TYR A 96 10.91 2.26 11.77
N ALA A 97 11.34 2.93 12.85
CA ALA A 97 10.51 3.06 14.05
C ALA A 97 9.21 3.83 13.74
N LEU A 98 9.30 4.98 13.06
CA LEU A 98 8.14 5.75 12.60
C LEU A 98 7.27 4.93 11.63
N TYR A 99 7.89 4.18 10.72
CA TYR A 99 7.21 3.30 9.78
C TYR A 99 6.42 2.19 10.50
N THR A 100 6.99 1.62 11.57
CA THR A 100 6.32 0.60 12.40
C THR A 100 5.08 1.19 13.06
N PHE A 101 5.18 2.39 13.64
CA PHE A 101 4.03 3.09 14.21
C PHE A 101 2.97 3.43 13.16
N ALA A 102 3.37 3.89 11.98
CA ALA A 102 2.45 4.17 10.88
C ALA A 102 1.73 2.90 10.39
N SER A 103 2.45 1.78 10.29
CA SER A 103 1.90 0.47 9.92
C SER A 103 0.92 -0.05 10.97
N LEU A 104 1.18 0.19 12.25
CA LEU A 104 0.26 -0.10 13.34
C LEU A 104 -1.04 0.72 13.20
N PHE A 105 -0.94 2.03 12.93
CA PHE A 105 -2.11 2.88 12.70
C PHE A 105 -2.90 2.47 11.47
N MET A 106 -2.23 2.08 10.37
CA MET A 106 -2.90 1.57 9.18
C MET A 106 -3.66 0.26 9.47
N THR A 107 -3.03 -0.65 10.20
CA THR A 107 -3.64 -1.94 10.59
C THR A 107 -4.84 -1.70 11.51
N TYR A 108 -4.67 -0.87 12.54
CA TYR A 108 -5.73 -0.51 13.47
C TYR A 108 -6.89 0.25 12.78
N GLY A 109 -6.57 1.19 11.90
CA GLY A 109 -7.53 1.95 11.09
C GLY A 109 -8.32 1.05 10.15
N SER A 110 -7.68 0.03 9.57
CA SER A 110 -8.34 -0.98 8.74
C SER A 110 -9.27 -1.89 9.54
N CYS A 111 -8.89 -2.22 10.78
CA CYS A 111 -9.74 -3.00 11.70
C CYS A 111 -10.96 -2.20 12.17
N THR A 112 -10.79 -0.91 12.48
CA THR A 112 -11.83 -0.01 13.02
C THR A 112 -12.61 0.75 11.96
N SER A 113 -12.27 0.59 10.67
CA SER A 113 -12.83 1.35 9.54
C SER A 113 -12.63 2.87 9.63
N LEU A 114 -11.68 3.33 10.46
CA LEU A 114 -11.35 4.75 10.62
C LEU A 114 -10.34 5.19 9.55
N ARG A 115 -10.83 5.80 8.47
CA ARG A 115 -10.01 6.20 7.32
C ARG A 115 -8.90 7.21 7.66
N ALA A 116 -9.11 8.07 8.66
CA ALA A 116 -8.13 9.07 9.07
C ALA A 116 -6.81 8.48 9.55
N LEU A 117 -6.84 7.25 10.10
CA LEU A 117 -5.66 6.54 10.59
C LEU A 117 -4.78 5.96 9.47
N LEU A 118 -5.26 5.93 8.22
CA LEU A 118 -4.45 5.53 7.06
C LEU A 118 -3.56 6.69 6.55
N LEU A 119 -3.89 7.94 6.89
CA LEU A 119 -3.21 9.12 6.36
C LEU A 119 -1.72 9.17 6.73
N PRO A 120 -1.28 8.90 7.98
CA PRO A 120 0.14 8.96 8.33
C PRO A 120 0.99 7.98 7.52
N TRP A 121 0.49 6.75 7.31
CA TRP A 121 1.18 5.75 6.50
C TRP A 121 1.29 6.20 5.03
N LEU A 122 0.19 6.71 4.46
CA LEU A 122 0.20 7.23 3.10
C LEU A 122 1.18 8.39 2.92
N VAL A 123 1.24 9.33 3.86
CA VAL A 123 2.19 10.46 3.83
C VAL A 123 3.63 9.94 3.90
N LEU A 124 3.89 8.95 4.75
CA LEU A 124 5.23 8.41 4.96
C LEU A 124 5.77 7.64 3.75
N GLU A 125 4.90 7.09 2.90
CA GLU A 125 5.27 6.50 1.60
C GLU A 125 5.36 7.54 0.47
N MET A 126 4.37 8.43 0.38
CA MET A 126 4.28 9.37 -0.74
C MET A 126 5.37 10.45 -0.68
N VAL A 127 5.81 10.88 0.50
CA VAL A 127 6.83 11.93 0.64
C VAL A 127 8.20 11.47 0.14
N PRO A 128 8.78 10.33 0.59
CA PRO A 128 10.04 9.83 0.05
C PRO A 128 9.95 9.55 -1.45
N PHE A 129 8.84 8.98 -1.92
CA PHE A 129 8.62 8.74 -3.34
C PHE A 129 8.62 10.05 -4.16
N ALA A 130 7.93 11.08 -3.68
CA ALA A 130 7.91 12.39 -4.32
C ALA A 130 9.29 13.06 -4.31
N LEU A 131 10.04 12.95 -3.21
CA LEU A 131 11.41 13.44 -3.11
C LEU A 131 12.33 12.72 -4.10
N GLN A 132 12.27 11.38 -4.16
CA GLN A 132 13.05 10.59 -5.13
C GLN A 132 12.71 10.99 -6.57
N LEU A 133 11.43 11.11 -6.90
CA LEU A 133 10.99 11.55 -8.23
C LEU A 133 11.49 12.96 -8.54
N THR A 134 11.43 13.87 -7.56
CA THR A 134 11.93 15.24 -7.70
C THR A 134 13.44 15.25 -7.92
N THR A 135 14.21 14.47 -7.16
CA THR A 135 15.67 14.34 -7.35
C THR A 135 16.01 13.80 -8.73
N ILE A 136 15.29 12.79 -9.22
CA ILE A 136 15.48 12.25 -10.58
C ILE A 136 15.20 13.32 -11.64
N ILE A 137 14.11 14.07 -11.49
CA ILE A 137 13.75 15.16 -12.41
C ILE A 137 14.80 16.27 -12.37
N LEU A 138 15.26 16.69 -11.18
CA LEU A 138 16.30 17.70 -11.04
C LEU A 138 17.62 17.25 -11.66
N LEU A 139 18.02 16.00 -11.47
CA LEU A 139 19.18 15.43 -12.15
C LEU A 139 19.02 15.46 -13.67
N PHE A 140 17.80 15.24 -14.19
CA PHE A 140 17.54 15.29 -15.63
C PHE A 140 17.55 16.72 -16.20
N VAL A 141 16.99 17.68 -15.45
CA VAL A 141 16.87 19.09 -15.87
C VAL A 141 18.20 19.81 -15.76
N TYR A 142 18.88 19.67 -14.62
CA TYR A 142 20.10 20.42 -14.29
C TYR A 142 21.40 19.64 -14.55
N GLY A 143 21.36 18.31 -14.67
CA GLY A 143 22.53 17.51 -15.04
C GLY A 143 23.00 17.71 -16.49
N LYS A 144 22.34 18.59 -17.25
CA LYS A 144 22.63 18.90 -18.65
C LYS A 144 23.85 19.81 -18.82
N ASP A 145 24.21 20.62 -17.83
CA ASP A 145 25.19 21.70 -17.99
C ASP A 145 26.62 21.33 -17.55
N ASP A 146 26.89 20.06 -17.23
CA ASP A 146 28.25 19.60 -16.95
C ASP A 146 28.95 19.14 -18.25
N PRO A 147 29.91 19.92 -18.79
CA PRO A 147 30.56 19.61 -20.07
C PRO A 147 31.36 18.31 -20.03
N THR A 148 31.71 17.80 -18.83
CA THR A 148 32.39 16.50 -18.67
C THR A 148 31.46 15.29 -18.75
N CYS A 149 30.14 15.49 -18.60
CA CYS A 149 29.11 14.47 -18.83
C CYS A 149 28.65 14.45 -20.30
N GLN A 150 28.68 15.59 -20.99
CA GLN A 150 28.19 15.70 -22.36
C GLN A 150 29.07 14.98 -23.39
N GLU A 151 30.38 14.87 -23.14
CA GLU A 151 31.31 14.12 -24.01
C GLU A 151 31.24 12.60 -23.79
N ARG A 152 30.88 12.15 -22.58
CA ARG A 152 30.75 10.72 -22.22
C ARG A 152 29.36 10.12 -22.48
N VAL A 153 28.39 10.94 -22.83
CA VAL A 153 26.99 10.56 -23.12
C VAL A 153 26.68 10.67 -24.62
N SER A 154 27.71 10.65 -25.47
CA SER A 154 27.55 10.22 -26.86
C SER A 154 27.16 8.75 -26.88
N MET A 155 25.85 8.48 -26.73
CA MET A 155 25.08 7.36 -27.27
C MET A 155 23.67 7.44 -26.64
N GLY A 156 22.63 7.59 -27.45
CA GLY A 156 21.23 7.77 -27.05
C GLY A 156 20.56 6.60 -26.30
N GLY A 157 21.34 5.70 -25.68
CA GLY A 157 20.87 4.52 -24.98
C GLY A 157 20.27 4.79 -23.60
N TRP A 158 20.91 5.62 -22.76
CA TRP A 158 20.46 5.79 -21.36
C TRP A 158 19.08 6.47 -21.26
N LYS A 159 18.78 7.43 -22.14
CA LYS A 159 17.44 8.06 -22.21
C LYS A 159 16.35 7.03 -22.59
N LEU A 160 16.71 6.06 -23.43
CA LEU A 160 15.82 4.97 -23.83
C LEU A 160 15.63 3.95 -22.70
N GLU A 161 16.68 3.65 -21.93
CA GLU A 161 16.61 2.76 -20.76
C GLU A 161 15.79 3.36 -19.62
N VAL A 162 15.95 4.66 -19.34
CA VAL A 162 15.14 5.36 -18.35
C VAL A 162 13.67 5.44 -18.80
N GLY A 163 13.42 5.70 -20.09
CA GLY A 163 12.07 5.65 -20.66
C GLY A 163 11.42 4.26 -20.52
N LYS A 164 12.20 3.19 -20.72
CA LYS A 164 11.77 1.81 -20.52
C LYS A 164 11.45 1.52 -19.04
N MET A 165 12.24 2.03 -18.10
CA MET A 165 11.97 1.86 -16.67
C MET A 165 10.72 2.64 -16.22
N ALA A 166 10.52 3.85 -16.75
CA ALA A 166 9.31 4.63 -16.53
C ALA A 166 8.05 3.94 -17.10
N LEU A 167 8.18 3.33 -18.29
CA LEU A 167 7.10 2.52 -18.88
C LEU A 167 6.75 1.33 -17.99
N TYR A 168 7.75 0.58 -17.49
CA TYR A 168 7.49 -0.57 -16.62
C TYR A 168 6.88 -0.20 -15.27
N MET A 169 7.25 0.95 -14.70
CA MET A 169 6.65 1.44 -13.46
C MET A 169 5.22 1.97 -13.66
N SER A 170 4.97 2.68 -14.76
CA SER A 170 3.64 3.26 -15.04
C SER A 170 2.62 2.25 -15.58
N PHE A 171 3.08 1.23 -16.32
CA PHE A 171 2.22 0.21 -16.93
C PHE A 171 1.27 -0.50 -15.95
N PRO A 172 1.72 -1.12 -14.85
CA PRO A 172 0.82 -1.81 -13.93
C PRO A 172 -0.17 -0.85 -13.25
N VAL A 173 0.23 0.39 -12.99
CA VAL A 173 -0.63 1.42 -12.38
C VAL A 173 -1.75 1.85 -13.34
N VAL A 174 -1.39 2.11 -14.61
CA VAL A 174 -2.35 2.47 -15.66
C VAL A 174 -3.29 1.30 -15.97
N MET A 175 -2.75 0.08 -16.07
CA MET A 175 -3.52 -1.12 -16.35
C MET A 175 -4.53 -1.41 -15.22
N PHE A 176 -4.09 -1.27 -13.95
CA PHE A 176 -4.97 -1.39 -12.78
C PHE A 176 -6.08 -0.34 -12.79
N TYR A 177 -5.75 0.90 -13.15
CA TYR A 177 -6.73 1.99 -13.26
C TYR A 177 -7.79 1.71 -14.34
N ILE A 178 -7.38 1.23 -15.51
CA ILE A 178 -8.30 0.91 -16.62
C ILE A 178 -9.21 -0.26 -16.25
N PHE A 179 -8.67 -1.33 -15.68
CA PHE A 179 -9.45 -2.54 -15.39
C PHE A 179 -10.35 -2.44 -14.15
N ASN A 180 -10.06 -1.54 -13.21
CA ASN A 180 -10.92 -1.31 -12.05
C ASN A 180 -11.99 -0.22 -12.26
N GLN A 181 -12.20 0.26 -13.49
CA GLN A 181 -13.31 1.18 -13.72
C GLN A 181 -14.66 0.45 -13.54
N PRO A 182 -15.56 0.96 -12.68
CA PRO A 182 -16.81 0.28 -12.32
C PRO A 182 -17.73 0.02 -13.52
N GLN A 183 -17.61 0.84 -14.57
CA GLN A 183 -18.42 0.78 -15.79
C GLN A 183 -18.31 -0.57 -16.52
N TYR A 184 -17.11 -1.16 -16.59
CA TYR A 184 -16.92 -2.47 -17.22
C TYR A 184 -17.44 -3.62 -16.35
N PHE A 185 -17.36 -3.45 -15.04
CA PHE A 185 -17.78 -4.47 -14.08
C PHE A 185 -19.31 -4.53 -13.94
N GLU A 186 -20.00 -3.39 -14.01
CA GLU A 186 -21.46 -3.32 -13.91
C GLU A 186 -22.16 -4.06 -15.05
N ALA A 187 -21.77 -3.84 -16.30
CA ALA A 187 -22.40 -4.50 -17.44
C ALA A 187 -22.27 -6.03 -17.37
N TRP A 188 -21.08 -6.53 -17.01
CA TRP A 188 -20.82 -7.97 -16.87
C TRP A 188 -21.56 -8.58 -15.68
N THR A 189 -21.54 -7.93 -14.52
CA THR A 189 -22.24 -8.43 -13.32
C THR A 189 -23.75 -8.39 -13.45
N VAL A 190 -24.32 -7.39 -14.12
CA VAL A 190 -25.76 -7.32 -14.42
C VAL A 190 -26.16 -8.45 -15.36
N LYS A 191 -25.38 -8.69 -16.43
CA LYS A 191 -25.63 -9.81 -17.35
C LYS A 191 -25.53 -11.17 -16.65
N MET A 192 -24.46 -11.39 -15.89
CA MET A 192 -24.32 -12.63 -15.10
C MET A 192 -25.43 -12.81 -14.08
N ARG A 193 -25.88 -11.74 -13.42
CA ARG A 193 -27.02 -11.80 -12.49
C ARG A 193 -28.30 -12.21 -13.23
N GLN A 194 -28.54 -11.67 -14.42
CA GLN A 194 -29.70 -12.02 -15.25
C GLN A 194 -29.65 -13.45 -15.77
N GLU A 195 -28.45 -13.99 -16.07
CA GLU A 195 -28.27 -15.38 -16.49
C GLU A 195 -28.43 -16.37 -15.32
N LEU A 196 -27.86 -16.07 -14.14
CA LEU A 196 -27.97 -16.93 -12.95
C LEU A 196 -29.35 -16.88 -12.30
N TYR A 197 -29.97 -15.70 -12.28
CA TYR A 197 -31.30 -15.46 -11.73
C TYR A 197 -32.17 -14.92 -12.85
N PRO A 198 -32.67 -15.79 -13.75
CA PRO A 198 -33.64 -15.36 -14.75
C PRO A 198 -34.79 -14.65 -14.03
N PRO A 199 -35.27 -13.52 -14.57
CA PRO A 199 -36.38 -12.79 -13.97
C PRO A 199 -37.53 -13.78 -13.78
N LEU A 200 -37.97 -13.97 -12.52
CA LEU A 200 -39.05 -14.89 -12.21
C LEU A 200 -40.22 -14.57 -13.14
N GLU A 201 -40.59 -15.52 -13.99
CA GLU A 201 -41.76 -15.37 -14.85
C GLU A 201 -42.95 -14.94 -14.00
N GLN A 202 -43.78 -14.06 -14.56
CA GLN A 202 -44.91 -13.40 -13.89
C GLN A 202 -45.89 -14.37 -13.19
N MET A 203 -45.80 -15.66 -13.47
CA MET A 203 -46.55 -16.74 -12.80
C MET A 203 -46.15 -16.92 -11.33
N HIS A 204 -44.86 -16.98 -11.00
CA HIS A 204 -44.42 -17.15 -9.60
C HIS A 204 -44.42 -15.84 -8.80
N GLY A 205 -44.33 -14.69 -9.46
CA GLY A 205 -44.43 -13.38 -8.80
C GLY A 205 -45.77 -13.20 -8.07
N LYS A 206 -46.87 -13.65 -8.67
CA LYS A 206 -48.20 -13.60 -8.05
C LYS A 206 -48.30 -14.48 -6.81
N GLU A 207 -47.74 -15.69 -6.86
CA GLU A 207 -47.76 -16.62 -5.72
C GLU A 207 -46.90 -16.11 -4.56
N ILE A 208 -45.75 -15.50 -4.87
CA ILE A 208 -44.87 -14.87 -3.89
C ILE A 208 -45.55 -13.64 -3.28
N ASP A 209 -46.17 -12.78 -4.09
CA ASP A 209 -46.91 -11.60 -3.60
C ASP A 209 -48.09 -12.01 -2.72
N GLU A 210 -48.83 -13.06 -3.08
CA GLU A 210 -49.89 -13.61 -2.24
C GLU A 210 -49.36 -14.17 -0.92
N TYR A 211 -48.22 -14.86 -0.95
CA TYR A 211 -47.58 -15.38 0.26
C TYR A 211 -47.10 -14.26 1.17
N ILE A 212 -46.49 -13.21 0.61
CA ILE A 212 -46.07 -12.00 1.32
C ILE A 212 -47.30 -11.33 1.97
N ARG A 213 -48.40 -11.13 1.22
CA ARG A 213 -49.63 -10.57 1.77
C ARG A 213 -50.20 -11.39 2.93
N LYS A 214 -50.18 -12.73 2.81
CA LYS A 214 -50.64 -13.63 3.88
C LYS A 214 -49.76 -13.50 5.14
N LEU A 215 -48.44 -13.37 4.98
CA LEU A 215 -47.51 -13.16 6.10
C LEU A 215 -47.73 -11.81 6.78
N HIS A 216 -47.91 -10.73 6.02
CA HIS A 216 -48.21 -9.40 6.58
C HIS A 216 -49.52 -9.40 7.35
N ALA A 217 -50.60 -9.97 6.78
CA ALA A 217 -51.89 -10.07 7.44
C ALA A 217 -51.83 -10.91 8.74
N LYS A 218 -50.97 -11.96 8.77
CA LYS A 218 -50.76 -12.75 9.99
C LYS A 218 -50.01 -11.94 11.05
N LYS A 219 -48.93 -11.24 10.68
CA LYS A 219 -48.17 -10.38 11.59
C LYS A 219 -49.01 -9.24 12.18
N GLU A 220 -49.83 -8.60 11.37
CA GLU A 220 -50.71 -7.52 11.83
C GLU A 220 -51.73 -8.02 12.85
N LYS A 221 -52.31 -9.22 12.64
CA LYS A 221 -53.19 -9.86 13.62
C LYS A 221 -52.48 -10.22 14.92
N GLU A 222 -51.25 -10.72 14.84
CA GLU A 222 -50.45 -11.03 16.03
C GLU A 222 -50.11 -9.74 16.81
N LEU A 223 -49.76 -8.66 16.11
CA LEU A 223 -49.47 -7.36 16.72
C LEU A 223 -50.69 -6.76 17.41
N LEU A 224 -51.87 -6.80 16.77
CA LEU A 224 -53.12 -6.30 17.35
C LEU A 224 -53.52 -7.08 18.62
N LYS A 225 -53.30 -8.39 18.65
CA LYS A 225 -53.54 -9.20 19.85
C LYS A 225 -52.58 -8.83 20.99
N ALA A 226 -51.30 -8.64 20.68
CA ALA A 226 -50.32 -8.23 21.68
C ALA A 226 -50.66 -6.85 22.29
N LEU A 227 -51.10 -5.89 21.47
CA LEU A 227 -51.53 -4.58 21.95
C LEU A 227 -52.77 -4.66 22.85
N ALA A 228 -53.77 -5.46 22.48
CA ALA A 228 -54.97 -5.66 23.31
C ALA A 228 -54.64 -6.30 24.67
N GLU A 229 -53.73 -7.28 24.69
CA GLU A 229 -53.25 -7.90 25.94
C GLU A 229 -52.44 -6.92 26.82
N GLU A 230 -51.74 -5.95 26.21
CA GLU A 230 -51.03 -4.90 26.93
C GLU A 230 -52.00 -3.87 27.53
N ASP A 231 -53.02 -3.45 26.78
CA ASP A 231 -54.06 -2.53 27.26
C ASP A 231 -54.84 -3.13 28.44
N GLU A 232 -55.24 -4.41 28.36
CA GLU A 232 -55.91 -5.10 29.48
C GLU A 232 -55.02 -5.19 30.73
N LYS A 233 -53.70 -5.41 30.56
CA LYS A 233 -52.74 -5.41 31.69
C LYS A 233 -52.58 -4.02 32.31
N MET A 234 -52.59 -2.96 31.51
CA MET A 234 -52.52 -1.59 32.02
C MET A 234 -53.78 -1.21 32.78
N GLU A 235 -54.96 -1.60 32.30
CA GLU A 235 -56.22 -1.40 33.04
C GLU A 235 -56.27 -2.17 34.36
N ALA A 236 -55.71 -3.40 34.40
CA ALA A 236 -55.64 -4.22 35.61
C ALA A 236 -54.65 -3.69 36.67
N MET A 237 -53.57 -3.00 36.26
CA MET A 237 -52.61 -2.38 37.19
C MET A 237 -53.04 -0.98 37.68
N GLY A 238 -54.04 -0.36 37.04
CA GLY A 238 -54.57 0.94 37.40
C GLY A 238 -55.74 0.92 38.41
N LYS A 239 -56.15 -0.25 38.90
CA LYS A 239 -57.15 -0.45 39.96
C LYS A 239 -56.49 -0.98 41.23
#